data_AF-A0A9D9XP56-F1
#
_entry.id   AF-A0A9D9XP56-F1
#
_cell.length_a   1.000
_cell.length_b   1.000
_cell.length_c   1.000
_cell.angle_alpha   90.00
_cell.angle_beta   90.00
_cell.angle_gamma   90.00
#
_symmetry.space_group_name_H-M   'P 1'
#
loop_
_entity.id
_entity.type
_entity.pdbx_description
1 polymer ?
#
loop_
_entity_poly.entity_id
_entity_poly.type
_entity_poly.pdbx_seq_one_letter_code
_entity_poly.pdbx_strand_id
1 'polypeptide(L)'
;MWLPSTDPGGFGLIESRRYRGQEGAAPDAPVHSHLGIAGVTGFLFQDLTANPLDYVEGGALNARRVEISEYLDATHPDLTSFYKQGGKLIVTVGTNDSLASPGAQLDYYQSVIDRMGRDAVDRFARLWVMPQGGHGLSGNAYNVNGLGQPQPTTTIPNTIDRVGMMVDWVENGAAPPMHATLTAGARSLPLCSYPAYPRYQGGGLPTDQASSYDCAQE
;
A
#
# COMPACT_ATOMS: atom_id res chain seq x y z
N MET A 1 4.17 -1.15 10.92
CA MET A 1 2.95 -1.47 11.73
C MET A 1 1.78 -1.69 10.75
N TRP A 2 1.08 -2.82 10.79
CA TRP A 2 -0.06 -3.06 9.88
C TRP A 2 -1.17 -2.05 10.18
N LEU A 3 -1.51 -1.21 9.21
CA LEU A 3 -2.71 -0.37 9.31
C LEU A 3 -3.94 -1.29 9.21
N PRO A 4 -4.91 -1.20 10.13
CA PRO A 4 -6.09 -2.05 10.07
C PRO A 4 -6.88 -1.76 8.79
N SER A 5 -7.14 -2.79 7.99
CA SER A 5 -8.15 -2.72 6.92
C SER A 5 -9.52 -2.50 7.56
N THR A 6 -10.31 -1.58 7.00
CA THR A 6 -11.70 -1.35 7.45
C THR A 6 -12.69 -2.38 6.90
N ASP A 7 -12.26 -3.26 5.99
CA ASP A 7 -13.08 -4.33 5.42
C ASP A 7 -12.44 -5.70 5.68
N PRO A 8 -12.82 -6.40 6.77
CA PRO A 8 -12.31 -7.73 7.08
C PRO A 8 -12.90 -8.85 6.20
N GLY A 9 -13.97 -8.59 5.44
CA GLY A 9 -14.71 -9.61 4.67
C GLY A 9 -14.49 -9.56 3.16
N GLY A 10 -14.15 -8.40 2.59
CA GLY A 10 -14.17 -8.16 1.14
C GLY A 10 -13.18 -8.97 0.31
N PHE A 11 -12.17 -9.58 0.92
CA PHE A 11 -11.11 -10.32 0.21
C PHE A 11 -11.15 -11.83 0.43
N GLY A 12 -12.19 -12.37 1.07
CA GLY A 12 -12.25 -13.81 1.36
C GLY A 12 -11.16 -14.27 2.32
N LEU A 13 -10.60 -13.36 3.13
CA LEU A 13 -9.67 -13.73 4.21
C LEU A 13 -10.35 -14.56 5.30
N ILE A 14 -11.69 -14.45 5.38
CA ILE A 14 -12.54 -15.24 6.26
C ILE A 14 -13.53 -16.00 5.39
N GLU A 15 -13.28 -17.29 5.21
CA GLU A 15 -14.19 -18.20 4.51
C GLU A 15 -14.76 -19.24 5.48
N SER A 16 -15.99 -19.69 5.21
CA SER A 16 -16.64 -20.75 5.99
C SER A 16 -16.19 -22.16 5.62
N ARG A 17 -15.40 -22.32 4.54
CA ARG A 17 -14.90 -23.62 4.07
C ARG A 17 -13.56 -23.95 4.72
N ARG A 18 -13.33 -25.24 4.95
CA ARG A 18 -12.02 -25.77 5.35
C ARG A 18 -11.26 -26.30 4.12
N TYR A 19 -9.95 -26.23 4.19
CA TYR A 19 -9.02 -26.71 3.18
C TYR A 19 -8.21 -27.89 3.69
N ARG A 20 -7.71 -28.71 2.77
CA ARG A 20 -6.87 -29.87 3.09
C ARG A 20 -5.69 -29.46 3.99
N GLY A 21 -5.47 -30.22 5.07
CA GLY A 21 -4.43 -29.95 6.06
C GLY A 21 -4.88 -29.07 7.24
N GLN A 22 -6.05 -28.43 7.16
CA GLN A 22 -6.62 -27.72 8.29
C GLN A 22 -7.33 -28.68 9.25
N GLU A 23 -7.29 -28.37 10.55
CA GLU A 23 -8.02 -29.13 11.57
C GLU A 23 -9.52 -29.19 11.22
N GLY A 24 -10.09 -30.39 11.29
CA GLY A 24 -11.51 -30.63 10.98
C GLY A 24 -11.87 -30.59 9.49
N ALA A 25 -10.90 -30.53 8.57
CA ALA A 25 -11.16 -30.68 7.14
C ALA A 25 -11.56 -32.12 6.79
N ALA A 26 -12.55 -32.27 5.90
CA ALA A 26 -12.97 -33.58 5.40
C ALA A 26 -11.86 -34.23 4.52
N PRO A 27 -11.85 -35.56 4.35
CA PRO A 27 -10.84 -36.24 3.51
C PRO A 27 -10.82 -35.78 2.04
N ASP A 28 -11.96 -35.35 1.52
CA ASP A 28 -12.14 -34.82 0.17
C ASP A 28 -12.02 -33.28 0.10
N ALA A 29 -11.56 -32.64 1.19
CA ALA A 29 -11.39 -31.20 1.22
C ALA A 29 -10.44 -30.73 0.09
N PRO A 30 -10.75 -29.58 -0.52
CA PRO A 30 -9.96 -29.04 -1.62
C PRO A 30 -8.63 -28.47 -1.10
N VAL A 31 -7.64 -28.44 -1.99
CA VAL A 31 -6.39 -27.69 -1.75
C VAL A 31 -6.70 -26.20 -1.84
N HIS A 32 -6.13 -25.41 -0.93
CA HIS A 32 -6.29 -23.97 -0.95
C HIS A 32 -5.76 -23.38 -2.27
N SER A 33 -6.45 -22.38 -2.83
CA SER A 33 -6.08 -21.72 -4.09
C SER A 33 -6.23 -20.19 -3.99
N HIS A 34 -5.19 -19.40 -4.27
CA HIS A 34 -5.16 -17.93 -4.29
C HIS A 34 -3.98 -17.43 -5.14
N LEU A 35 -3.94 -16.11 -5.42
CA LEU A 35 -2.99 -15.47 -6.37
C LEU A 35 -1.50 -15.78 -6.08
N GLY A 36 -1.11 -16.01 -4.83
CA GLY A 36 0.29 -16.23 -4.40
C GLY A 36 0.77 -17.70 -4.45
N ILE A 37 -0.12 -18.67 -4.69
CA ILE A 37 0.24 -20.09 -4.52
C ILE A 37 1.23 -20.59 -5.55
N ALA A 38 1.16 -20.11 -6.79
CA ALA A 38 2.16 -20.49 -7.78
C ALA A 38 3.59 -20.13 -7.33
N GLY A 39 3.74 -19.08 -6.53
CA GLY A 39 5.02 -18.75 -5.90
C GLY A 39 5.41 -19.75 -4.80
N VAL A 40 4.47 -20.13 -3.94
CA VAL A 40 4.70 -21.11 -2.87
C VAL A 40 4.98 -22.50 -3.44
N THR A 41 4.11 -23.04 -4.30
CA THR A 41 4.26 -24.40 -4.84
C THR A 41 5.35 -24.46 -5.91
N GLY A 42 5.44 -23.46 -6.79
CA GLY A 42 6.40 -23.44 -7.90
C GLY A 42 7.81 -23.00 -7.51
N PHE A 43 7.97 -21.86 -6.82
CA PHE A 43 9.31 -21.35 -6.50
C PHE A 43 9.86 -21.90 -5.19
N LEU A 44 9.05 -21.89 -4.13
CA LEU A 44 9.47 -22.29 -2.78
C LEU A 44 9.53 -23.81 -2.62
N PHE A 45 8.46 -24.52 -2.99
CA PHE A 45 8.39 -25.98 -2.82
C PHE A 45 8.96 -26.73 -4.02
N GLN A 46 8.99 -26.08 -5.20
CA GLN A 46 9.38 -26.69 -6.48
C GLN A 46 8.54 -27.92 -6.84
N ASP A 47 7.29 -27.95 -6.38
CA ASP A 47 6.29 -28.98 -6.65
C ASP A 47 4.91 -28.31 -6.79
N LEU A 48 4.44 -28.22 -8.04
CA LEU A 48 3.14 -27.62 -8.37
C LEU A 48 1.94 -28.40 -7.81
N THR A 49 2.14 -29.64 -7.35
CA THR A 49 1.08 -30.49 -6.78
C THR A 49 1.00 -30.41 -5.26
N ALA A 50 1.95 -29.73 -4.62
CA ALA A 50 2.03 -29.67 -3.17
C ALA A 50 0.90 -28.84 -2.53
N ASN A 51 0.62 -29.13 -1.26
CA ASN A 51 -0.33 -28.35 -0.47
C ASN A 51 0.38 -27.11 0.09
N PRO A 52 0.00 -25.88 -0.34
CA PRO A 52 0.68 -24.65 0.09
C PRO A 52 0.53 -24.37 1.59
N LEU A 53 -0.46 -24.99 2.25
CA LEU A 53 -0.66 -24.87 3.69
C LEU A 53 0.36 -25.67 4.53
N ASP A 54 1.20 -26.49 3.89
CA ASP A 54 2.27 -27.23 4.57
C ASP A 54 3.50 -26.34 4.84
N TYR A 55 3.48 -25.08 4.39
CA TYR A 55 4.55 -24.12 4.66
C TYR A 55 4.57 -23.73 6.14
N VAL A 56 5.76 -23.72 6.73
CA VAL A 56 6.01 -23.26 8.10
C VAL A 56 7.14 -22.24 8.08
N GLU A 57 6.85 -21.03 8.58
CA GLU A 57 7.84 -19.96 8.74
C GLU A 57 8.99 -20.43 9.64
N GLY A 58 10.24 -20.21 9.21
CA GLY A 58 11.43 -20.71 9.90
C GLY A 58 11.66 -22.22 9.84
N GLY A 59 10.80 -22.97 9.12
CA GLY A 59 10.90 -24.41 8.95
C GLY A 59 11.92 -24.86 7.90
N ALA A 60 11.72 -26.08 7.37
CA ALA A 60 12.65 -26.74 6.45
C ALA A 60 12.95 -25.94 5.17
N LEU A 61 12.02 -25.09 4.73
CA LEU A 61 12.14 -24.28 3.52
C LEU A 61 12.70 -22.87 3.77
N ASN A 62 13.11 -22.55 5.00
CA ASN A 62 13.57 -21.19 5.32
C ASN A 62 14.80 -20.77 4.51
N ALA A 63 15.78 -21.67 4.30
CA ALA A 63 16.95 -21.38 3.47
C ALA A 63 16.55 -21.05 2.03
N ARG A 64 15.61 -21.80 1.45
CA ARG A 64 15.09 -21.56 0.11
C ARG A 64 14.28 -20.26 0.03
N ARG A 65 13.49 -19.95 1.05
CA ARG A 65 12.78 -18.67 1.15
C ARG A 65 13.75 -17.49 1.11
N VAL A 66 14.82 -17.54 1.92
CA VAL A 66 15.86 -16.50 1.95
C VAL A 66 16.51 -16.35 0.57
N GLU A 67 16.87 -17.45 -0.08
CA GLU A 67 17.42 -17.43 -1.44
C GLU A 67 16.46 -16.77 -2.45
N ILE A 68 15.16 -17.13 -2.42
CA ILE A 68 14.16 -16.54 -3.32
C ILE A 68 13.99 -15.04 -3.06
N SER A 69 14.02 -14.62 -1.79
CA SER A 69 13.98 -13.20 -1.41
C SER A 69 15.12 -12.41 -2.04
N GLU A 70 16.33 -12.97 -2.17
CA GLU A 70 17.45 -12.30 -2.85
C GLU A 70 17.17 -12.01 -4.34
N TYR A 71 16.31 -12.81 -4.98
CA TYR A 71 15.96 -12.64 -6.39
C TYR A 71 14.71 -11.78 -6.60
N LEU A 72 13.72 -11.88 -5.73
CA LEU A 72 12.38 -11.34 -5.96
C LEU A 72 12.07 -10.09 -5.12
N ASP A 73 12.70 -9.92 -3.96
CA ASP A 73 12.35 -8.81 -3.08
C ASP A 73 12.94 -7.49 -3.61
N ALA A 74 12.07 -6.52 -3.86
CA ALA A 74 12.45 -5.17 -4.26
C ALA A 74 12.56 -4.23 -3.04
N THR A 75 13.31 -4.64 -2.02
CA THR A 75 13.33 -4.01 -0.68
C THR A 75 14.65 -3.33 -0.32
N HIS A 76 15.60 -3.19 -1.26
CA HIS A 76 16.90 -2.57 -0.99
C HIS A 76 16.75 -1.05 -0.71
N PRO A 77 17.07 -0.57 0.51
CA PRO A 77 16.75 0.81 0.91
C PRO A 77 17.72 1.87 0.36
N ASP A 78 18.90 1.45 -0.11
CA ASP A 78 19.87 2.37 -0.69
C ASP A 78 19.63 2.52 -2.20
N LEU A 79 19.04 3.66 -2.56
CA LEU A 79 18.74 4.08 -3.93
C LEU A 79 19.79 5.06 -4.49
N THR A 80 20.99 5.13 -3.89
CA THR A 80 22.03 6.08 -4.30
C THR A 80 22.39 5.97 -5.78
N SER A 81 22.50 4.75 -6.31
CA SER A 81 22.84 4.54 -7.74
C SER A 81 21.74 5.09 -8.65
N PHE A 82 20.47 4.79 -8.35
CA PHE A 82 19.31 5.31 -9.07
C PHE A 82 19.28 6.83 -9.07
N TYR A 83 19.45 7.43 -7.88
CA TYR A 83 19.48 8.88 -7.72
C TYR A 83 20.63 9.54 -8.52
N LYS A 84 21.85 9.00 -8.42
CA LYS A 84 23.03 9.53 -9.14
C LYS A 84 22.90 9.46 -10.65
N GLN A 85 22.11 8.53 -11.17
CA GLN A 85 21.79 8.41 -12.60
C GLN A 85 20.66 9.37 -13.03
N GLY A 86 20.19 10.24 -12.13
CA GLY A 86 19.13 11.20 -12.41
C GLY A 86 17.71 10.65 -12.20
N GLY A 87 17.57 9.43 -11.69
CA GLY A 87 16.28 8.78 -11.46
C GLY A 87 15.34 9.59 -10.57
N LYS A 88 14.03 9.48 -10.85
CA LYS A 88 12.92 10.15 -10.15
C LYS A 88 11.84 9.13 -9.82
N LEU A 89 11.28 9.22 -8.62
CA LEU A 89 10.33 8.24 -8.09
C LEU A 89 9.10 8.94 -7.51
N ILE A 90 7.91 8.52 -7.96
CA ILE A 90 6.63 8.88 -7.34
C ILE A 90 5.96 7.56 -6.96
N VAL A 91 5.71 7.39 -5.66
CA VAL A 91 4.95 6.27 -5.11
C VAL A 91 3.66 6.81 -4.51
N THR A 92 2.54 6.15 -4.76
CA THR A 92 1.26 6.45 -4.10
C THR A 92 0.71 5.19 -3.48
N VAL A 93 0.38 5.24 -2.19
CA VAL A 93 -0.09 4.10 -1.41
C VAL A 93 -1.51 4.38 -0.93
N GLY A 94 -2.43 3.44 -1.14
CA GLY A 94 -3.77 3.48 -0.58
C GLY A 94 -3.82 2.81 0.80
N THR A 95 -4.37 3.48 1.82
CA THR A 95 -4.40 2.91 3.18
C THR A 95 -5.38 1.74 3.36
N ASN A 96 -6.30 1.54 2.41
CA ASN A 96 -7.25 0.44 2.37
C ASN A 96 -6.87 -0.62 1.33
N ASP A 97 -5.62 -0.63 0.87
CA ASP A 97 -5.12 -1.72 0.03
C ASP A 97 -4.96 -2.99 0.88
N SER A 98 -5.76 -4.00 0.56
CA SER A 98 -5.74 -5.32 1.20
C SER A 98 -4.95 -6.36 0.39
N LEU A 99 -4.54 -6.03 -0.84
CA LEU A 99 -3.78 -6.92 -1.72
C LEU A 99 -2.27 -6.65 -1.57
N ALA A 100 -1.87 -5.38 -1.53
CA ALA A 100 -0.51 -4.97 -1.23
C ALA A 100 -0.49 -4.16 0.07
N SER A 101 0.10 -4.72 1.13
CA SER A 101 0.09 -4.12 2.46
C SER A 101 0.58 -2.66 2.43
N PRO A 102 -0.25 -1.67 2.79
CA PRO A 102 0.20 -0.28 2.87
C PRO A 102 1.29 -0.14 3.93
N GLY A 103 1.16 -0.85 5.06
CA GLY A 103 2.17 -0.86 6.11
C GLY A 103 3.56 -1.26 5.59
N ALA A 104 3.66 -2.33 4.80
CA ALA A 104 4.94 -2.76 4.22
C ALA A 104 5.52 -1.72 3.24
N GLN A 105 4.67 -1.05 2.46
CA GLN A 105 5.10 0.01 1.54
C GLN A 105 5.61 1.25 2.30
N LEU A 106 4.94 1.64 3.40
CA LEU A 106 5.38 2.72 4.27
C LEU A 106 6.69 2.36 4.99
N ASP A 107 6.79 1.14 5.53
CA ASP A 107 7.99 0.64 6.21
C ASP A 107 9.20 0.63 5.25
N TYR A 108 9.01 0.25 3.98
CA TYR A 108 10.07 0.35 2.96
C TYR A 108 10.51 1.79 2.72
N TYR A 109 9.58 2.72 2.49
CA TYR A 109 9.98 4.12 2.25
C TYR A 109 10.64 4.75 3.47
N GLN A 110 10.19 4.40 4.68
CA GLN A 110 10.88 4.80 5.91
C GLN A 110 12.32 4.23 5.94
N SER A 111 12.53 2.97 5.55
CA SER A 111 13.88 2.39 5.49
C SER A 111 14.80 3.10 4.48
N VAL A 112 14.25 3.61 3.37
CA VAL A 112 14.98 4.47 2.42
C VAL A 112 15.35 5.81 3.05
N ILE A 113 14.42 6.45 3.77
CA ILE A 113 14.70 7.69 4.53
C ILE A 113 15.78 7.45 5.58
N ASP A 114 15.68 6.38 6.37
CA ASP A 114 16.65 6.05 7.42
C ASP A 114 18.04 5.79 6.82
N ARG A 115 18.09 5.16 5.65
CA ARG A 115 19.35 4.82 4.97
C ARG A 115 20.01 6.02 4.28
N MET A 116 19.25 6.88 3.62
CA MET A 116 19.76 7.94 2.74
C MET A 116 19.64 9.35 3.32
N GLY A 117 18.82 9.54 4.35
CA GLY A 117 18.46 10.83 4.92
C GLY A 117 17.33 11.52 4.15
N ARG A 118 16.42 12.16 4.90
CA ARG A 118 15.23 12.82 4.35
C ARG A 118 15.54 13.83 3.25
N ASP A 119 16.51 14.72 3.47
CA ASP A 119 16.91 15.75 2.50
C ASP A 119 17.43 15.18 1.18
N ALA A 120 18.03 13.99 1.20
CA ALA A 120 18.47 13.32 -0.02
C ALA A 120 17.29 12.69 -0.74
N VAL A 121 16.42 11.97 -0.02
CA VAL A 121 15.22 11.32 -0.57
C VAL A 121 14.29 12.34 -1.22
N ASP A 122 14.07 13.48 -0.57
CA ASP A 122 13.20 14.56 -1.05
C ASP A 122 13.69 15.23 -2.35
N ARG A 123 14.93 14.97 -2.78
CA ARG A 123 15.44 15.46 -4.08
C ARG A 123 15.02 14.59 -5.26
N PHE A 124 14.61 13.34 -5.03
CA PHE A 124 14.35 12.38 -6.10
C PHE A 124 13.13 11.50 -5.91
N ALA A 125 12.54 11.46 -4.71
CA ALA A 125 11.39 10.63 -4.42
C ALA A 125 10.24 11.42 -3.77
N ARG A 126 9.01 10.98 -4.04
CA ARG A 126 7.78 11.36 -3.34
C ARG A 126 7.04 10.08 -2.96
N LEU A 127 6.68 9.93 -1.70
CA LEU A 127 5.69 8.94 -1.27
C LEU A 127 4.44 9.66 -0.78
N TRP A 128 3.35 9.48 -1.50
CA TRP A 128 2.05 10.01 -1.17
C TRP A 128 1.13 8.94 -0.59
N VAL A 129 0.48 9.24 0.53
CA VAL A 129 -0.44 8.30 1.20
C VAL A 129 -1.87 8.78 1.01
N MET A 130 -2.68 7.98 0.30
CA MET A 130 -4.09 8.24 0.01
C MET A 130 -4.98 7.56 1.06
N PRO A 131 -5.62 8.33 1.98
CA PRO A 131 -6.57 7.76 2.92
C PRO A 131 -7.74 7.09 2.19
N GLN A 132 -8.13 5.90 2.64
CA GLN A 132 -9.23 5.10 2.10
C GLN A 132 -9.07 4.67 0.63
N GLY A 133 -7.91 4.92 0.00
CA GLY A 133 -7.57 4.35 -1.30
C GLY A 133 -7.31 2.84 -1.16
N GLY A 134 -7.89 2.03 -2.03
CA GLY A 134 -7.58 0.60 -2.15
C GLY A 134 -6.45 0.32 -3.15
N HIS A 135 -6.34 -0.94 -3.59
CA HIS A 135 -5.27 -1.40 -4.49
C HIS A 135 -5.14 -0.62 -5.80
N GLY A 136 -6.26 -0.23 -6.40
CA GLY A 136 -6.30 0.59 -7.61
C GLY A 136 -6.20 2.10 -7.37
N LEU A 137 -5.83 2.53 -6.15
CA LEU A 137 -5.88 3.93 -5.72
C LEU A 137 -7.29 4.55 -5.92
N SER A 138 -8.31 3.77 -5.62
CA SER A 138 -9.71 4.16 -5.64
C SER A 138 -10.40 3.57 -4.43
N GLY A 139 -11.52 4.16 -4.02
CA GLY A 139 -12.24 3.70 -2.85
C GLY A 139 -13.46 4.55 -2.58
N ASN A 140 -14.22 4.14 -1.58
CA ASN A 140 -15.35 4.90 -1.08
C ASN A 140 -15.15 5.15 0.42
N ALA A 141 -15.66 6.28 0.89
CA ALA A 141 -15.77 6.55 2.31
C ALA A 141 -16.64 5.48 2.98
N TYR A 142 -16.26 5.06 4.18
CA TYR A 142 -17.02 4.07 4.94
C TYR A 142 -18.44 4.58 5.24
N ASN A 143 -19.44 3.70 5.22
CA ASN A 143 -20.85 4.07 5.38
C ASN A 143 -21.26 4.34 6.84
N VAL A 144 -20.32 4.28 7.78
CA VAL A 144 -20.52 4.56 9.20
C VAL A 144 -19.40 5.50 9.68
N ASN A 145 -19.74 6.54 10.44
CA ASN A 145 -18.76 7.47 10.99
C ASN A 145 -18.10 6.93 12.28
N GLY A 146 -17.13 7.66 12.84
CA GLY A 146 -16.44 7.28 14.09
C GLY A 146 -17.33 7.20 15.34
N LEU A 147 -18.60 7.63 15.26
CA LEU A 147 -19.60 7.52 16.31
C LEU A 147 -20.56 6.33 16.10
N GLY A 148 -20.34 5.49 15.08
CA GLY A 148 -21.22 4.38 14.75
C GLY A 148 -22.50 4.79 14.01
N GLN A 149 -22.60 6.04 13.52
CA GLN A 149 -23.79 6.54 12.83
C GLN A 149 -23.67 6.35 11.31
N PRO A 150 -24.77 6.00 10.61
CA PRO A 150 -24.76 5.90 9.16
C PRO A 150 -24.38 7.23 8.49
N GLN A 151 -23.61 7.16 7.41
CA GLN A 151 -23.28 8.29 6.55
C GLN A 151 -23.34 7.88 5.07
N PRO A 152 -23.58 8.83 4.14
CA PRO A 152 -23.54 8.53 2.72
C PRO A 152 -22.16 8.00 2.29
N THR A 153 -22.16 6.87 1.59
CA THR A 153 -20.98 6.37 0.90
C THR A 153 -20.63 7.33 -0.24
N THR A 154 -19.40 7.81 -0.28
CA THR A 154 -18.94 8.72 -1.34
C THR A 154 -17.60 8.29 -1.88
N THR A 155 -17.40 8.38 -3.20
CA THR A 155 -16.12 8.02 -3.82
C THR A 155 -15.01 8.96 -3.36
N ILE A 156 -13.86 8.41 -3.00
CA ILE A 156 -12.69 9.19 -2.59
C ILE A 156 -12.09 9.86 -3.83
N PRO A 157 -11.82 11.19 -3.80
CA PRO A 157 -11.06 11.85 -4.85
C PRO A 157 -9.75 11.11 -5.14
N ASN A 158 -9.51 10.79 -6.41
CA ASN A 158 -8.34 10.01 -6.82
C ASN A 158 -7.64 10.52 -8.08
N THR A 159 -8.06 11.67 -8.61
CA THR A 159 -7.48 12.24 -9.82
C THR A 159 -6.28 13.14 -9.48
N ILE A 160 -5.14 12.88 -10.13
CA ILE A 160 -3.92 13.69 -10.11
C ILE A 160 -3.07 13.32 -11.34
N ASP A 161 -2.45 14.31 -12.00
CA ASP A 161 -1.61 14.07 -13.17
C ASP A 161 -0.18 13.65 -12.78
N ARG A 162 -0.05 12.39 -12.32
CA ARG A 162 1.26 11.83 -11.93
C ARG A 162 2.22 11.70 -13.11
N VAL A 163 1.71 11.49 -14.33
CA VAL A 163 2.55 11.33 -15.52
C VAL A 163 3.13 12.67 -15.93
N GLY A 164 2.31 13.71 -16.05
CA GLY A 164 2.79 15.07 -16.31
C GLY A 164 3.78 15.54 -15.25
N MET A 165 3.48 15.30 -13.97
CA MET A 165 4.42 15.60 -12.87
C MET A 165 5.75 14.86 -12.99
N MET A 166 5.75 13.60 -13.45
CA MET A 166 6.98 12.85 -13.67
C MET A 166 7.77 13.40 -14.87
N VAL A 167 7.09 13.69 -15.97
CA VAL A 167 7.69 14.28 -17.18
C VAL A 167 8.33 15.63 -16.84
N ASP A 168 7.61 16.53 -16.19
CA ASP A 168 8.13 17.83 -15.77
C ASP A 168 9.32 17.71 -14.80
N TRP A 169 9.30 16.73 -13.90
CA TRP A 169 10.43 16.51 -13.00
C TRP A 169 11.68 16.04 -13.72
N VAL A 170 11.53 15.14 -14.69
CA VAL A 170 12.64 14.56 -15.44
C VAL A 170 13.19 15.56 -16.48
N GLU A 171 12.31 16.21 -17.23
CA GLU A 171 12.69 17.04 -18.38
C GLU A 171 12.98 18.49 -17.99
N ASN A 172 12.22 19.05 -17.05
CA ASN A 172 12.27 20.47 -16.68
C ASN A 172 12.88 20.71 -15.29
N GLY A 173 13.23 19.66 -14.55
CA GLY A 173 13.72 19.75 -13.17
C GLY A 173 12.65 20.25 -12.18
N ALA A 174 11.38 20.30 -12.60
CA ALA A 174 10.27 20.78 -11.78
C ALA A 174 9.73 19.64 -10.91
N ALA A 175 10.28 19.50 -9.70
CA ALA A 175 9.86 18.46 -8.78
C ALA A 175 8.39 18.62 -8.36
N PRO A 176 7.62 17.52 -8.22
CA PRO A 176 6.28 17.58 -7.66
C PRO A 176 6.32 18.17 -6.25
N PRO A 177 5.26 18.87 -5.82
CA PRO A 177 5.19 19.39 -4.46
C PRO A 177 5.23 18.24 -3.45
N MET A 178 5.63 18.54 -2.21
CA MET A 178 5.57 17.54 -1.14
C MET A 178 4.13 17.10 -0.87
N HIS A 179 3.20 18.03 -0.94
CA HIS A 179 1.78 17.76 -0.75
C HIS A 179 1.04 18.12 -2.03
N ALA A 180 0.16 17.24 -2.49
CA ALA A 180 -0.65 17.43 -3.66
C ALA A 180 -2.14 17.45 -3.29
N THR A 181 -3.00 17.70 -4.27
CA THR A 181 -4.46 17.67 -4.10
C THR A 181 -5.04 16.66 -5.06
N LEU A 182 -5.84 15.74 -4.52
CA LEU A 182 -6.65 14.81 -5.30
C LEU A 182 -8.00 15.46 -5.59
N THR A 183 -8.51 15.27 -6.80
CA THR A 183 -9.80 15.84 -7.22
C THR A 183 -10.78 14.78 -7.72
N ALA A 184 -12.07 15.08 -7.57
CA ALA A 184 -13.18 14.36 -8.20
C ALA A 184 -14.39 15.30 -8.34
N GLY A 185 -14.58 15.90 -9.52
CA GLY A 185 -15.59 16.93 -9.73
C GLY A 185 -15.34 18.14 -8.84
N ALA A 186 -16.34 18.54 -8.04
CA ALA A 186 -16.24 19.66 -7.09
C ALA A 186 -15.55 19.31 -5.76
N ARG A 187 -15.16 18.04 -5.55
CA ARG A 187 -14.57 17.54 -4.31
C ARG A 187 -13.05 17.47 -4.42
N SER A 188 -12.38 17.74 -3.31
CA SER A 188 -10.93 17.67 -3.21
C SER A 188 -10.48 17.15 -1.85
N LEU A 189 -9.38 16.38 -1.83
CA LEU A 189 -8.71 15.96 -0.60
C LEU A 189 -7.20 16.17 -0.73
N PRO A 190 -6.50 16.52 0.36
CA PRO A 190 -5.04 16.60 0.35
C PRO A 190 -4.41 15.22 0.17
N LEU A 191 -3.24 15.19 -0.45
CA LEU A 191 -2.37 14.04 -0.57
C LEU A 191 -1.02 14.41 0.03
N CYS A 192 -0.76 13.94 1.25
CA CYS A 192 0.41 14.35 2.01
C CYS A 192 1.61 13.44 1.73
N SER A 193 2.82 14.01 1.58
CA SER A 193 4.05 13.23 1.55
C SER A 193 4.36 12.66 2.94
N TYR A 194 4.60 11.36 2.99
CA TYR A 194 4.94 10.63 4.21
C TYR A 194 6.15 11.25 4.94
N PRO A 195 6.17 11.32 6.28
CA PRO A 195 5.19 10.76 7.23
C PRO A 195 4.01 11.69 7.52
N ALA A 196 3.86 12.81 6.80
CA ALA A 196 2.75 13.71 7.05
C ALA A 196 1.42 13.08 6.63
N TYR A 197 0.37 13.38 7.39
CA TYR A 197 -0.99 12.92 7.16
C TYR A 197 -1.98 14.09 7.12
N PRO A 198 -3.12 13.94 6.43
CA PRO A 198 -4.11 15.00 6.38
C PRO A 198 -4.90 15.08 7.68
N ARG A 199 -4.61 16.14 8.46
CA ARG A 199 -5.29 16.45 9.71
C ARG A 199 -6.41 17.45 9.45
N TYR A 200 -7.64 17.06 9.75
CA TYR A 200 -8.79 17.95 9.66
C TYR A 200 -8.65 19.12 10.63
N GLN A 201 -8.86 20.34 10.16
CA GLN A 201 -8.70 21.57 10.95
C GLN A 201 -9.84 21.77 11.98
N GLY A 202 -10.98 21.08 11.81
CA GLY A 202 -12.11 21.21 12.72
C GLY A 202 -13.06 22.36 12.34
N GLY A 203 -13.82 22.84 13.33
CA GLY A 203 -14.64 24.05 13.19
C GLY A 203 -15.84 23.97 12.24
N GLY A 204 -16.25 22.76 11.80
CA GLY A 204 -17.35 22.59 10.85
C GLY A 204 -16.98 22.90 9.41
N LEU A 205 -15.68 22.98 9.09
CA LEU A 205 -15.19 23.13 7.72
C LEU A 205 -15.66 21.95 6.84
N PRO A 206 -15.93 22.18 5.54
CA PRO A 206 -16.41 21.13 4.65
C PRO A 206 -15.38 20.00 4.51
N THR A 207 -15.79 18.76 4.77
CA THR A 207 -14.90 17.58 4.77
C THR A 207 -14.57 17.05 3.36
N ASP A 208 -15.15 17.65 2.33
CA ASP A 208 -14.92 17.32 0.93
C ASP A 208 -14.05 18.36 0.21
N GLN A 209 -13.38 19.23 0.97
CA GLN A 209 -12.45 20.24 0.45
C GLN A 209 -11.06 20.11 1.05
N ALA A 210 -10.04 20.12 0.19
CA ALA A 210 -8.66 19.92 0.60
C ALA A 210 -8.17 21.04 1.54
N SER A 211 -8.70 22.25 1.40
CA SER A 211 -8.38 23.41 2.24
C SER A 211 -8.81 23.27 3.70
N SER A 212 -9.67 22.29 4.02
CA SER A 212 -10.13 22.01 5.39
C SER A 212 -9.15 21.15 6.19
N TYR A 213 -7.99 20.84 5.61
CA TYR A 213 -7.00 19.94 6.15
C TYR A 213 -5.60 20.55 6.06
N ASP A 214 -4.77 20.24 7.04
CA ASP A 214 -3.33 20.49 6.97
C ASP A 214 -2.58 19.17 6.88
N CYS A 215 -1.50 19.13 6.10
CA CYS A 215 -0.55 18.02 6.19
C CYS A 215 0.28 18.19 7.46
N ALA A 216 -0.04 17.39 8.49
CA ALA A 216 0.60 17.43 9.80
C ALA A 216 1.53 16.23 10.00
N GLN A 217 2.53 16.38 10.86
CA GLN A 217 3.36 15.29 11.39
C GLN A 217 3.08 15.19 12.89
N GLU A 218 3.17 13.98 13.46
CA GLU A 218 3.16 13.77 14.92
C GLU A 218 4.56 13.88 15.52
#